data_AF-A0A497PAY0-F1
#
_entry.id   AF-A0A497PAY0-F1
#
_cell.length_a   1.000
_cell.length_b   1.000
_cell.length_c   1.000
_cell.angle_alpha   90.00
_cell.angle_beta   90.00
_cell.angle_gamma   90.00
#
_symmetry.space_group_name_H-M   'P 1'
#
loop_
_entity.id
_entity.type
_entity.pdbx_description
1 polymer ?
#
loop_
_entity_poly.entity_id
_entity_poly.type
_entity_poly.pdbx_seq_one_letter_code
_entity_poly.pdbx_strand_id
1 'polypeptide(L)'
;MALLKCVKNEFAEYMGECKESKVKVDTEGVECVVLKGDLMERSKEKHHARKSCDCLILAKLDAEIVVIYVELRKRGRKLGEVKKKMETCYDLLQDVLRVCKGGQRTVRQIFALVQKGIRAPEIARLRSMRIHCREKDYHILPKPSPLELKKLLERLA
;
A
#
# COMPACT_ATOMS: atom_id res chain seq x y z
N MET A 1 2.17 11.89 -19.94
CA MET A 1 1.88 12.49 -18.61
C MET A 1 2.59 11.65 -17.54
N ALA A 2 3.25 12.26 -16.55
CA ALA A 2 3.89 11.50 -15.46
C ALA A 2 2.83 10.80 -14.58
N LEU A 3 3.05 9.54 -14.21
CA LEU A 3 2.07 8.72 -13.48
C LEU A 3 1.50 9.44 -12.26
N LEU A 4 2.34 9.99 -11.37
CA LEU A 4 1.87 10.72 -10.18
C LEU A 4 0.97 11.91 -10.52
N LYS A 5 1.24 12.64 -11.61
CA LYS A 5 0.40 13.76 -12.04
C LYS A 5 -0.97 13.26 -12.50
N CYS A 6 -1.00 12.15 -13.23
CA CYS A 6 -2.26 11.52 -13.60
C CYS A 6 -3.05 11.10 -12.36
N VAL A 7 -2.41 10.39 -11.42
CA VAL A 7 -3.10 9.90 -10.23
C VAL A 7 -3.69 11.05 -9.40
N LYS A 8 -2.93 12.14 -9.24
CA LYS A 8 -3.41 13.35 -8.55
C LYS A 8 -4.66 13.96 -9.20
N ASN A 9 -4.82 13.82 -10.51
CA ASN A 9 -5.95 14.39 -11.24
C ASN A 9 -7.14 13.42 -11.26
N GLU A 10 -6.92 12.17 -11.67
CA GLU A 10 -7.98 11.19 -11.92
C GLU A 10 -8.50 10.53 -10.64
N PHE A 11 -7.72 10.54 -9.56
CA PHE A 11 -8.05 9.86 -8.30
C PHE A 11 -8.06 10.80 -7.08
N ALA A 12 -8.22 12.11 -7.32
CA ALA A 12 -8.19 13.15 -6.28
C ALA A 12 -9.16 12.86 -5.12
N GLU A 13 -10.37 12.37 -5.41
CA GLU A 13 -11.40 12.04 -4.41
C GLU A 13 -11.00 10.92 -3.45
N TYR A 14 -10.05 10.07 -3.84
CA TYR A 14 -9.57 8.94 -3.03
C TYR A 14 -8.28 9.29 -2.26
N MET A 15 -7.74 10.50 -2.45
CA MET A 15 -6.51 10.91 -1.80
C MET A 15 -6.73 11.26 -0.33
N GLY A 16 -5.78 10.89 0.53
CA GLY A 16 -5.83 11.24 1.95
C GLY A 16 -4.63 10.72 2.74
N GLU A 17 -4.58 11.01 4.03
CA GLU A 17 -3.48 10.54 4.88
C GLU A 17 -3.55 9.04 5.17
N CYS A 18 -2.42 8.34 5.14
CA CYS A 18 -2.38 6.93 5.55
C CYS A 18 -2.30 6.77 7.08
N LYS A 19 -3.42 7.01 7.75
CA LYS A 19 -3.59 6.86 9.21
C LYS A 19 -4.88 6.12 9.56
N GLU A 20 -4.81 5.37 10.65
CA GLU A 20 -5.96 4.73 11.31
C GLU A 20 -5.68 4.65 12.82
N SER A 21 -6.53 5.29 13.63
CA SER A 21 -6.33 5.41 15.08
C SER A 21 -4.94 6.00 15.43
N LYS A 22 -4.06 5.23 16.10
CA LYS A 22 -2.69 5.63 16.47
C LYS A 22 -1.62 5.04 15.55
N VAL A 23 -2.01 4.41 14.44
CA VAL A 23 -1.12 3.79 13.46
C VAL A 23 -1.08 4.68 12.22
N LYS A 24 0.11 5.07 11.76
CA LYS A 24 0.26 5.96 10.61
C LYS A 24 1.52 5.69 9.79
N VAL A 25 1.47 6.10 8.53
CA VAL A 25 2.65 6.30 7.68
C VAL A 25 2.93 7.79 7.63
N ASP A 26 4.19 8.15 7.82
CA ASP A 26 4.69 9.51 7.68
C ASP A 26 5.28 9.69 6.28
N THR A 27 4.74 10.63 5.52
CA THR A 27 5.10 10.92 4.14
C THR A 27 5.87 12.23 4.00
N GLU A 28 6.27 12.87 5.10
CA GLU A 28 6.99 14.14 5.08
C GLU A 28 8.31 14.02 4.29
N GLY A 29 8.56 15.00 3.44
CA GLY A 29 9.77 15.04 2.60
C GLY A 29 9.82 14.02 1.46
N VAL A 30 8.70 13.36 1.13
CA VAL A 30 8.62 12.39 0.02
C VAL A 30 7.63 12.87 -1.05
N GLU A 31 8.08 12.93 -2.31
CA GLU A 31 7.19 13.14 -3.46
C GLU A 31 6.32 11.89 -3.66
N CYS A 32 5.08 11.92 -3.16
CA CYS A 32 4.17 10.78 -3.24
C CYS A 32 2.70 11.18 -3.41
N VAL A 33 1.87 10.17 -3.67
CA VAL A 33 0.41 10.20 -3.63
C VAL A 33 -0.05 9.05 -2.75
N VAL A 34 -0.98 9.33 -1.85
CA VAL A 34 -1.59 8.32 -0.98
C VAL A 34 -3.06 8.19 -1.36
N LEU A 35 -3.44 7.01 -1.84
CA LEU A 35 -4.82 6.65 -2.12
C LEU A 35 -5.38 5.77 -1.00
N LYS A 36 -6.60 6.06 -0.57
CA LYS A 36 -7.34 5.26 0.40
C LYS A 36 -7.98 4.06 -0.29
N GLY A 37 -7.48 2.86 0.03
CA GLY A 37 -7.93 1.64 -0.65
C GLY A 37 -9.41 1.34 -0.41
N ASP A 38 -9.91 1.65 0.79
CA ASP A 38 -11.33 1.46 1.14
C ASP A 38 -12.27 2.43 0.40
N LEU A 39 -11.83 3.66 0.12
CA LEU A 39 -12.61 4.60 -0.69
C LEU A 39 -12.67 4.16 -2.16
N MET A 40 -11.55 3.70 -2.71
CA MET A 40 -11.47 3.22 -4.10
C MET A 40 -12.29 1.96 -4.36
N GLU A 41 -12.57 1.17 -3.32
CA GLU A 41 -13.35 -0.07 -3.43
C GLU A 41 -14.85 0.19 -3.31
N ARG A 42 -15.26 1.14 -2.45
CA ARG A 42 -16.68 1.52 -2.29
C ARG A 42 -17.28 2.14 -3.54
N SER A 43 -16.47 2.75 -4.41
CA SER A 43 -16.96 3.31 -5.67
C SER A 43 -17.25 2.26 -6.75
N LYS A 44 -16.83 1.00 -6.56
CA LYS A 44 -16.94 -0.04 -7.59
C LYS A 44 -18.21 -0.87 -7.56
N GLU A 45 -18.76 -1.24 -6.40
CA GLU A 45 -19.98 -2.08 -6.34
C GLU A 45 -20.87 -1.83 -5.11
N LYS A 46 -22.19 -1.84 -5.34
CA LYS A 46 -23.26 -1.76 -4.30
C LYS A 46 -23.42 -3.04 -3.46
N HIS A 47 -22.70 -4.12 -3.76
CA HIS A 47 -22.86 -5.40 -3.07
C HIS A 47 -21.51 -6.08 -2.90
N HIS A 48 -21.13 -6.34 -1.64
CA HIS A 48 -19.87 -6.93 -1.17
C HIS A 48 -18.69 -5.96 -1.08
N ALA A 49 -18.63 -5.24 0.06
CA ALA A 49 -17.39 -4.67 0.57
C ALA A 49 -16.37 -5.80 0.85
N ARG A 50 -15.65 -6.23 -0.18
CA ARG A 50 -14.29 -6.72 0.03
C ARG A 50 -13.55 -5.58 0.75
N LYS A 51 -12.66 -5.92 1.66
CA LYS A 51 -11.82 -4.93 2.32
C LYS A 51 -10.48 -5.04 1.65
N SER A 52 -10.06 -4.00 0.96
CA SER A 52 -8.70 -3.81 0.47
C SER A 52 -7.79 -3.38 1.63
N CYS A 53 -6.55 -3.08 1.31
CA CYS A 53 -5.60 -2.44 2.20
C CYS A 53 -6.08 -1.05 2.56
N ASP A 54 -5.63 -0.57 3.72
CA ASP A 54 -5.98 0.75 4.19
C ASP A 54 -5.44 1.85 3.24
N CYS A 55 -4.26 1.66 2.63
CA CYS A 55 -3.70 2.63 1.68
C CYS A 55 -2.90 2.00 0.54
N LEU A 56 -2.90 2.67 -0.62
CA LEU A 56 -1.97 2.48 -1.73
C LEU A 56 -1.14 3.75 -1.90
N ILE A 57 0.17 3.66 -1.69
CA ILE A 57 1.08 4.81 -1.80
C ILE A 57 1.92 4.67 -3.07
N LEU A 58 1.89 5.69 -3.93
CA LEU A 58 2.79 5.81 -5.06
C LEU A 58 3.83 6.86 -4.73
N ALA A 59 5.09 6.44 -4.54
CA ALA A 59 6.19 7.33 -4.22
C ALA A 59 7.22 7.33 -5.34
N LYS A 60 7.80 8.49 -5.61
CA LYS A 60 8.92 8.60 -6.54
C LYS A 60 10.22 8.29 -5.81
N LEU A 61 11.04 7.43 -6.41
CA LEU A 61 12.41 7.17 -5.99
C LEU A 61 13.29 7.25 -7.24
N ASP A 62 14.11 8.30 -7.32
CA ASP A 62 14.91 8.64 -8.50
C ASP A 62 14.06 8.69 -9.79
N ALA A 63 14.33 7.78 -10.73
CA ALA A 63 13.61 7.64 -12.01
C ALA A 63 12.43 6.65 -11.95
N GLU A 64 12.25 5.94 -10.83
CA GLU A 64 11.26 4.87 -10.66
C GLU A 64 10.08 5.28 -9.77
N ILE A 65 8.97 4.56 -9.91
CA ILE A 65 7.83 4.66 -9.00
C ILE A 65 7.80 3.42 -8.12
N VAL A 66 7.85 3.63 -6.81
CA VAL A 66 7.64 2.59 -5.81
C VAL A 66 6.18 2.62 -5.39
N VAL A 67 5.48 1.50 -5.58
CA VAL A 67 4.12 1.30 -5.09
C VAL A 67 4.15 0.52 -3.80
N ILE A 68 3.55 1.08 -2.76
CA ILE A 68 3.55 0.51 -1.42
C ILE A 68 2.10 0.25 -1.01
N TYR A 69 1.77 -1.02 -0.87
CA TYR A 69 0.51 -1.51 -0.32
C TYR A 69 0.61 -1.50 1.19
N VAL A 70 -0.20 -0.70 1.86
CA VAL A 70 -0.12 -0.50 3.31
C VAL A 70 -1.37 -1.00 4.01
N GLU A 71 -1.20 -2.00 4.88
CA GLU A 71 -2.22 -2.35 5.88
C GLU A 71 -1.81 -1.77 7.24
N LEU A 72 -2.72 -1.03 7.86
CA LEU A 72 -2.61 -0.47 9.20
C LEU A 72 -3.32 -1.41 10.19
N ARG A 73 -2.55 -2.28 10.84
CA ARG A 73 -3.11 -3.28 11.75
C ARG A 73 -3.24 -2.73 13.17
N LYS A 74 -4.49 -2.70 13.67
CA LYS A 74 -4.78 -2.59 15.11
C LYS A 74 -4.40 -3.91 15.81
N ARG A 75 -3.97 -3.81 17.07
CA ARG A 75 -3.68 -4.98 17.92
C ARG A 75 -4.91 -5.90 17.96
N GLY A 76 -4.73 -7.18 17.69
CA GLY A 76 -5.80 -8.19 17.75
C GLY A 76 -6.45 -8.60 16.42
N ARG A 77 -6.23 -7.90 15.29
CA ARG A 77 -6.68 -8.42 13.97
C ARG A 77 -5.94 -9.71 13.63
N LYS A 78 -6.61 -10.68 12.99
CA LYS A 78 -5.99 -11.94 12.58
C LYS A 78 -5.06 -11.73 11.38
N LEU A 79 -3.88 -12.35 11.39
CA LEU A 79 -2.91 -12.23 10.28
C LEU A 79 -3.47 -12.77 8.95
N GLY A 80 -4.38 -13.75 8.99
CA GLY A 80 -5.04 -14.25 7.78
C GLY A 80 -5.90 -13.20 7.06
N GLU A 81 -6.48 -12.25 7.80
CA GLU A 81 -7.24 -11.14 7.21
C GLU A 81 -6.31 -10.15 6.50
N VAL A 82 -5.14 -9.87 7.08
CA VAL A 82 -4.11 -9.01 6.48
C VAL A 82 -3.71 -9.53 5.09
N LYS A 83 -3.44 -10.83 4.98
CA LYS A 83 -3.07 -11.44 3.70
C LYS A 83 -4.15 -11.24 2.64
N LYS A 84 -5.40 -11.60 2.96
CA LYS A 84 -6.53 -11.47 2.02
C LYS A 84 -6.73 -10.04 1.54
N LYS A 85 -6.63 -9.06 2.43
CA LYS A 85 -6.74 -7.64 2.07
C LYS A 85 -5.61 -7.19 1.15
N MET A 86 -4.38 -7.62 1.42
CA MET A 86 -3.24 -7.26 0.58
C MET A 86 -3.32 -7.89 -0.81
N GLU A 87 -3.82 -9.13 -0.93
CA GLU A 87 -4.06 -9.79 -2.21
C GLU A 87 -5.07 -9.02 -3.06
N THR A 88 -6.14 -8.48 -2.45
CA THR A 88 -7.15 -7.67 -3.17
C THR A 88 -6.67 -6.27 -3.54
N CYS A 89 -5.63 -5.72 -2.90
CA CYS A 89 -5.08 -4.41 -3.29
C CYS A 89 -4.40 -4.40 -4.64
N TYR A 90 -3.89 -5.56 -5.07
CA TYR A 90 -3.17 -5.64 -6.32
C TYR A 90 -4.02 -5.13 -7.49
N ASP A 91 -5.32 -5.43 -7.46
CA ASP A 91 -6.30 -4.98 -8.46
C ASP A 91 -6.47 -3.45 -8.46
N LEU A 92 -6.37 -2.79 -7.29
CA LEU A 92 -6.42 -1.31 -7.22
C LEU A 92 -5.27 -0.68 -8.03
N LEU A 93 -4.06 -1.21 -7.94
CA LEU A 93 -2.94 -0.71 -8.74
C LEU A 93 -3.22 -0.90 -10.23
N GLN A 94 -3.78 -2.05 -10.64
CA GLN A 94 -4.06 -2.32 -12.05
C GLN A 94 -5.06 -1.31 -12.62
N ASP A 95 -6.06 -0.91 -11.84
CA ASP A 95 -7.03 0.09 -12.26
C ASP A 95 -6.41 1.49 -12.38
N VAL A 96 -5.56 1.87 -11.42
CA VAL A 96 -4.78 3.12 -11.51
C VAL A 96 -3.94 3.15 -12.78
N LEU A 97 -3.20 2.07 -13.07
CA LEU A 97 -2.34 1.97 -14.25
C LEU A 97 -3.15 1.98 -15.56
N ARG A 98 -4.32 1.35 -15.57
CA ARG A 98 -5.24 1.32 -16.72
C ARG A 98 -5.76 2.72 -17.06
N VAL A 99 -6.30 3.42 -16.07
CA VAL A 99 -6.85 4.79 -16.25
C VAL A 99 -5.73 5.74 -16.66
N CYS A 100 -4.58 5.67 -15.99
CA CYS A 100 -3.47 6.58 -16.27
C CYS A 100 -2.64 6.25 -17.51
N LYS A 101 -3.10 5.28 -18.33
CA LYS A 101 -2.44 4.84 -19.59
C LYS A 101 -0.92 4.71 -19.42
N GLY A 102 -0.50 4.07 -18.34
CA GLY A 102 0.91 3.96 -17.97
C GLY A 102 1.63 2.97 -18.86
N GLY A 103 2.25 3.45 -19.94
CA GLY A 103 3.30 2.74 -20.65
C GLY A 103 4.42 2.33 -19.68
N GLN A 104 5.02 1.16 -19.94
CA GLN A 104 6.07 0.50 -19.17
C GLN A 104 6.99 1.47 -18.41
N ARG A 105 6.68 1.71 -17.14
CA ARG A 105 7.67 2.11 -16.14
C ARG A 105 7.76 0.98 -15.14
N THR A 106 8.99 0.61 -14.79
CA THR A 106 9.25 -0.36 -13.72
C THR A 106 8.63 0.19 -12.44
N VAL A 107 7.58 -0.49 -11.99
CA VAL A 107 6.97 -0.22 -10.69
C VAL A 107 7.52 -1.24 -9.72
N ARG A 108 8.36 -0.77 -8.79
CA ARG A 108 8.78 -1.61 -7.66
C ARG A 108 7.60 -1.69 -6.68
N GLN A 109 7.21 -2.91 -6.33
CA GLN A 109 6.05 -3.15 -5.46
C GLN A 109 6.50 -3.62 -4.08
N ILE A 110 5.89 -3.07 -3.04
CA ILE A 110 6.19 -3.37 -1.64
C ILE A 110 4.89 -3.57 -0.88
N PHE A 111 4.82 -4.65 -0.11
CA PHE A 111 3.72 -4.89 0.82
C PHE A 111 4.20 -4.62 2.23
N ALA A 112 3.60 -3.63 2.89
CA ALA A 112 3.97 -3.20 4.24
C ALA A 112 2.80 -3.39 5.20
N LEU A 113 3.05 -4.07 6.31
CA LEU A 113 2.15 -4.09 7.45
C LEU A 113 2.68 -3.15 8.52
N VAL A 114 1.93 -2.10 8.83
CA VAL A 114 2.30 -1.13 9.86
C VAL A 114 1.48 -1.39 11.11
N GLN A 115 2.15 -1.56 12.25
CA GLN A 115 1.48 -1.80 13.53
C GLN A 115 2.33 -1.28 14.70
N LYS A 116 1.67 -0.85 15.77
CA LYS A 116 2.32 -0.51 17.04
C LYS A 116 2.63 -1.78 17.85
N GLY A 117 3.88 -1.91 18.31
CA GLY A 117 4.28 -2.97 19.24
C GLY A 117 4.16 -4.39 18.66
N ILE A 118 4.62 -4.59 17.42
CA ILE A 118 4.67 -5.94 16.81
C ILE A 118 5.63 -6.81 17.62
N ARG A 119 5.17 -7.99 18.05
CA ARG A 119 6.00 -8.93 18.81
C ARG A 119 6.91 -9.74 17.88
N ALA A 120 8.08 -10.16 18.37
CA ALA A 120 9.04 -10.91 17.55
C ALA A 120 8.47 -12.19 16.90
N PRO A 121 7.63 -13.01 17.58
CA PRO A 121 7.00 -14.16 16.93
C PRO A 121 6.03 -13.77 15.81
N GLU A 122 5.33 -12.64 15.93
CA GLU A 122 4.47 -12.13 14.86
C GLU A 122 5.30 -11.63 13.67
N ILE A 123 6.45 -10.98 13.92
CA ILE A 123 7.39 -10.56 12.88
C ILE A 123 7.88 -11.77 12.09
N ALA A 124 8.29 -12.84 12.77
CA ALA A 124 8.78 -14.06 12.12
C ALA A 124 7.69 -14.68 11.22
N ARG A 125 6.46 -14.78 11.74
CA ARG A 125 5.31 -15.30 10.98
C ARG A 125 4.95 -14.42 9.78
N LEU A 126 5.00 -13.09 9.92
CA LEU A 126 4.73 -12.17 8.82
C LEU A 126 5.78 -12.25 7.71
N ARG A 127 7.06 -12.42 8.08
CA ARG A 127 8.17 -12.54 7.12
C ARG A 127 8.10 -13.84 6.30
N SER A 128 7.54 -14.91 6.87
CA SER A 128 7.32 -16.17 6.14
C SER A 128 6.07 -16.15 5.26
N MET A 129 5.16 -15.20 5.47
CA MET A 129 3.97 -15.05 4.64
C MET A 129 4.30 -14.45 3.28
N ARG A 130 3.62 -14.97 2.26
CA ARG A 130 3.66 -14.49 0.88
C ARG A 130 2.29 -13.99 0.46
N ILE A 131 2.28 -12.83 -0.20
CA ILE A 131 1.17 -12.33 -0.99
C ILE A 131 1.43 -12.79 -2.42
N HIS A 132 0.53 -13.62 -2.95
CA HIS A 132 0.62 -14.12 -4.31
C HIS A 132 -0.20 -13.21 -5.22
N CYS A 133 0.45 -12.53 -6.14
CA CYS A 133 -0.21 -11.65 -7.10
C CYS A 133 0.25 -12.02 -8.51
N ARG A 134 -0.70 -12.51 -9.33
CA ARG A 134 -0.44 -13.10 -10.65
C ARG A 134 0.55 -14.26 -10.56
N GLU A 135 1.78 -14.08 -11.01
CA GLU A 135 2.83 -15.11 -11.06
C GLU A 135 4.01 -14.74 -10.15
N LYS A 136 3.82 -13.78 -9.23
CA LYS A 136 4.88 -13.29 -8.34
C LYS A 136 4.46 -13.38 -6.87
N ASP A 137 5.43 -13.79 -6.05
CA ASP A 137 5.29 -13.82 -4.60
C ASP A 137 5.99 -12.63 -3.97
N TYR A 138 5.25 -11.88 -3.17
CA TYR A 138 5.77 -10.74 -2.42
C TYR A 138 5.82 -11.05 -0.93
N HIS A 139 6.91 -10.65 -0.28
CA HIS A 139 7.00 -10.67 1.18
C HIS A 139 6.19 -9.53 1.78
N ILE A 140 5.56 -9.80 2.93
CA ILE A 140 5.01 -8.76 3.78
C ILE A 140 6.15 -8.21 4.66
N LEU A 141 6.40 -6.91 4.58
CA LEU A 141 7.35 -6.21 5.44
C LEU A 141 6.65 -5.71 6.71
N PRO A 142 6.84 -6.34 7.88
CA PRO A 142 6.36 -5.79 9.14
C PRO A 142 7.17 -4.54 9.49
N LYS A 143 6.47 -3.44 9.76
CA LYS A 143 7.07 -2.16 10.16
C LYS A 143 6.40 -1.62 11.42
N PRO A 144 7.19 -1.06 12.37
CA PRO A 144 6.61 -0.36 13.50
C PRO A 144 5.90 0.91 13.02
N SER A 145 4.92 1.37 13.82
CA SER A 145 4.31 2.69 13.64
C SER A 145 5.01 3.75 14.50
N PRO A 146 5.22 4.99 13.98
CA PRO A 146 4.96 5.40 12.61
C PRO A 146 5.95 4.76 11.62
N LEU A 147 5.48 4.44 10.41
CA LEU A 147 6.37 4.10 9.31
C LEU A 147 6.85 5.39 8.65
N GLU A 148 8.12 5.73 8.80
CA GLU A 148 8.74 6.84 8.08
C GLU A 148 9.03 6.43 6.63
N LEU A 149 8.24 6.96 5.69
CA LEU A 149 8.33 6.58 4.29
C LEU A 149 9.69 6.93 3.68
N LYS A 150 10.24 8.10 4.03
CA LYS A 150 11.57 8.54 3.58
C LYS A 150 12.65 7.50 3.92
N LYS A 151 12.74 7.08 5.19
CA LYS A 151 13.69 6.05 5.65
C LYS A 151 13.45 4.68 5.01
N LEU A 152 12.21 4.35 4.66
CA LEU A 152 11.91 3.12 3.92
C LEU A 152 12.49 3.18 2.50
N LEU A 153 12.28 4.30 1.80
CA LEU A 153 12.75 4.53 0.44
C LEU A 153 14.28 4.61 0.36
N GLU A 154 14.94 5.28 1.31
CA GLU A 154 16.40 5.37 1.41
C GLU A 154 17.08 3.99 1.57
N ARG A 155 16.36 2.99 2.12
CA ARG A 155 16.88 1.61 2.25
C ARG A 155 16.67 0.76 0.99
N LEU A 156 15.95 1.29 0.01
CA LEU A 156 15.60 0.61 -1.23
C LEU A 156 16.40 1.12 -2.42
N ALA A 157 16.86 2.37 -2.37
CA ALA A 157 17.88 2.93 -3.26
C ALA A 157 19.22 2.21 -3.06
#